data_AF-A0A437AIJ2-F1
#
_entry.id   AF-A0A437AIJ2-F1
#
_cell.length_a   1.000
_cell.length_b   1.000
_cell.length_c   1.000
_cell.angle_alpha   90.00
_cell.angle_beta   90.00
_cell.angle_gamma   90.00
#
_symmetry.space_group_name_H-M   'P 1'
#
loop_
_entity.id
_entity.type
_entity.pdbx_description
1 polymer ?
#
loop_
_entity_poly.entity_id
_entity_poly.type
_entity_poly.pdbx_seq_one_letter_code
_entity_poly.pdbx_strand_id
1 'polypeptide(L)'
;MSDNKTEAVKQKLEETDQKVKGTIKDVENSKFGKSIPMEIRGLTLYDIIKFLTLFLLYSDLAIYLQIQAKGSAAGKITSTYSTVIKFVFYFAGVVGDIFVFASLLLNIKTVFKFIVVIKVVKMVIVLLIMFSISSIAIVSLLPAMIFGLLSCFFDIIHVYYTALFFERAESEDYDQYGTPIKKDVIEIKENQQQNQQEPPTQKV
;
A
#
# COMPACT_ATOMS: atom_id res chain seq x y z
N MET A 1 7.67 -7.00 -40.49
CA MET A 1 8.13 -5.70 -39.93
C MET A 1 7.42 -5.30 -38.61
N SER A 2 6.67 -6.20 -37.96
CA SER A 2 5.92 -5.93 -36.71
C SER A 2 6.66 -6.33 -35.43
N ASP A 3 7.66 -7.20 -35.52
CA ASP A 3 8.24 -7.86 -34.33
C ASP A 3 9.28 -7.02 -33.59
N ASN A 4 10.07 -6.21 -34.31
CA ASN A 4 11.10 -5.35 -33.69
C ASN A 4 10.54 -4.27 -32.75
N LYS A 5 9.31 -3.79 -32.97
CA LYS A 5 8.70 -2.80 -32.08
C LYS A 5 8.21 -3.43 -30.77
N THR A 6 7.75 -4.67 -30.82
CA THR A 6 7.25 -5.41 -29.65
C THR A 6 8.39 -5.85 -28.74
N GLU A 7 9.52 -6.27 -29.32
CA GLU A 7 10.73 -6.61 -28.55
C GLU A 7 11.38 -5.39 -27.90
N ALA A 8 11.44 -4.24 -28.61
CA ALA A 8 11.96 -2.99 -28.04
C ALA A 8 11.10 -2.46 -26.87
N VAL A 9 9.79 -2.69 -26.91
CA VAL A 9 8.87 -2.32 -25.81
C VAL A 9 9.02 -3.28 -24.62
N LYS A 10 9.20 -4.58 -24.87
CA LYS A 10 9.49 -5.56 -23.80
C LYS A 10 10.80 -5.29 -23.09
N GLN A 11 11.88 -5.01 -23.84
CA GLN A 11 13.18 -4.66 -23.26
C GLN A 11 13.11 -3.39 -22.40
N LYS A 12 12.38 -2.37 -22.85
CA LYS A 12 12.16 -1.15 -22.05
C LYS A 12 11.34 -1.40 -20.79
N LEU A 13 10.35 -2.29 -20.85
CA LEU A 13 9.56 -2.69 -19.68
C LEU A 13 10.44 -3.45 -18.67
N GLU A 14 11.27 -4.38 -19.12
CA GLU A 14 12.20 -5.12 -18.26
C GLU A 14 13.27 -4.20 -17.63
N GLU A 15 13.83 -3.26 -18.39
CA GLU A 15 14.76 -2.24 -17.85
C GLU A 15 14.08 -1.34 -16.81
N THR A 16 12.80 -1.00 -17.04
CA THR A 16 12.03 -0.17 -16.11
C THR A 16 11.72 -0.95 -14.84
N ASP A 17 11.29 -2.21 -14.95
CA ASP A 17 11.03 -3.09 -13.81
C ASP A 17 12.30 -3.33 -13.00
N GLN A 18 13.45 -3.54 -13.64
CA GLN A 18 14.73 -3.66 -12.94
C GLN A 18 15.13 -2.36 -12.24
N LYS A 19 14.93 -1.19 -12.87
CA LYS A 19 15.19 0.11 -12.22
C LYS A 19 14.26 0.37 -11.04
N VAL A 20 12.99 0.01 -11.17
CA VAL A 20 12.00 0.18 -10.10
C VAL A 20 12.35 -0.74 -8.93
N LYS A 21 12.64 -2.03 -9.20
CA LYS A 21 13.11 -2.98 -8.17
C LYS A 21 14.41 -2.54 -7.51
N GLY A 22 15.36 -2.01 -8.28
CA GLY A 22 16.60 -1.44 -7.76
C GLY A 22 16.34 -0.25 -6.85
N THR A 23 15.48 0.67 -7.27
CA THR A 23 15.12 1.86 -6.48
C THR A 23 14.39 1.48 -5.18
N ILE A 24 13.50 0.48 -5.23
CA ILE A 24 12.82 -0.04 -4.04
C ILE A 24 13.84 -0.63 -3.05
N LYS A 25 14.78 -1.45 -3.53
CA LYS A 25 15.87 -2.01 -2.70
C LYS A 25 16.81 -0.95 -2.14
N ASP A 26 17.10 0.10 -2.90
CA ASP A 26 17.94 1.21 -2.44
C ASP A 26 17.24 2.02 -1.35
N VAL A 27 15.92 2.23 -1.49
CA VAL A 27 15.08 2.87 -0.46
C VAL A 27 14.98 2.01 0.79
N GLU A 28 14.82 0.69 0.66
CA GLU A 28 14.79 -0.26 1.78
C GLU A 28 16.12 -0.30 2.55
N ASN A 29 17.24 -0.26 1.83
CA ASN A 29 18.58 -0.25 2.42
C ASN A 29 19.01 1.12 2.97
N SER A 30 18.29 2.19 2.61
CA SER A 30 18.56 3.54 3.09
C SER A 30 18.35 3.66 4.61
N LYS A 31 18.98 4.69 5.21
CA LYS A 31 18.77 5.01 6.64
C LYS A 31 17.29 5.23 6.98
N PHE A 32 16.50 5.70 6.02
CA PHE A 32 15.06 5.93 6.19
C PHE A 32 14.27 4.62 6.07
N GLY A 33 14.59 3.76 5.11
CA GLY A 33 13.98 2.43 4.97
C GLY A 33 14.21 1.52 6.17
N LYS A 34 15.44 1.50 6.70
CA LYS A 34 15.80 0.76 7.93
C LYS A 34 15.18 1.35 9.21
N SER A 35 14.80 2.63 9.18
CA SER A 35 14.12 3.32 10.28
C SER A 35 12.62 3.02 10.33
N ILE A 36 12.04 2.51 9.24
CA ILE A 36 10.64 2.15 9.18
C ILE A 36 10.53 0.70 9.67
N PRO A 37 9.93 0.44 10.85
CA PRO A 37 9.78 -0.92 11.35
C PRO A 37 8.89 -1.71 10.38
N MET A 38 9.48 -2.64 9.64
CA MET A 38 8.75 -3.56 8.76
C MET A 38 8.17 -4.77 9.50
N GLU A 39 8.57 -4.97 10.75
CA GLU A 39 8.02 -5.96 11.67
C GLU A 39 7.82 -5.31 13.04
N ILE A 40 6.57 -5.01 13.39
CA ILE A 40 6.17 -4.87 14.78
C ILE A 40 5.86 -6.30 15.21
N ARG A 41 6.63 -6.90 16.13
CA ARG A 41 6.44 -8.29 16.60
C ARG A 41 4.95 -8.65 16.69
N GLY A 42 4.45 -9.49 15.78
CA GLY A 42 3.06 -9.97 15.74
C GLY A 42 2.12 -9.31 14.72
N LEU A 43 2.54 -8.29 13.96
CA LEU A 43 1.78 -7.73 12.82
C LEU A 43 2.44 -8.09 11.49
N THR A 44 1.67 -8.69 10.57
CA THR A 44 2.14 -8.98 9.21
C THR A 44 2.05 -7.73 8.32
N LEU A 45 2.79 -7.71 7.21
CA LEU A 45 2.68 -6.66 6.19
C LEU A 45 1.24 -6.54 5.66
N TYR A 46 0.56 -7.67 5.52
CA TYR A 46 -0.84 -7.74 5.16
C TYR A 46 -1.76 -7.03 6.17
N ASP A 47 -1.50 -7.18 7.48
CA ASP A 47 -2.26 -6.48 8.52
C ASP A 47 -2.03 -4.98 8.48
N ILE A 48 -0.78 -4.54 8.26
CA ILE A 48 -0.45 -3.11 8.10
C ILE A 48 -1.27 -2.50 6.94
N ILE A 49 -1.30 -3.18 5.79
CA ILE A 49 -2.05 -2.70 4.62
C ILE A 49 -3.55 -2.68 4.89
N LYS A 50 -4.10 -3.68 5.58
CA LYS A 50 -5.52 -3.70 5.99
C LYS A 50 -5.87 -2.52 6.87
N PHE A 51 -5.13 -2.31 7.95
CA PHE A 51 -5.37 -1.20 8.88
C PHE A 51 -5.23 0.15 8.16
N LEU A 52 -4.24 0.28 7.29
CA LEU A 52 -4.06 1.50 6.49
C LEU A 52 -5.23 1.72 5.52
N THR A 53 -5.75 0.67 4.89
CA THR A 53 -6.92 0.77 4.00
C THR A 53 -8.17 1.19 4.77
N LEU A 54 -8.41 0.62 5.96
CA LEU A 54 -9.54 1.00 6.82
C LEU A 54 -9.41 2.46 7.30
N PHE A 55 -8.20 2.89 7.65
CA PHE A 55 -7.92 4.26 8.04
C PHE A 55 -8.17 5.25 6.89
N LEU A 56 -7.79 4.88 5.66
CA LEU A 56 -8.07 5.68 4.46
C LEU A 56 -9.56 5.77 4.17
N LEU A 57 -10.31 4.67 4.29
CA LEU A 57 -11.77 4.68 4.15
C LEU A 57 -12.44 5.60 5.18
N TYR A 58 -11.99 5.57 6.43
CA TYR A 58 -12.48 6.48 7.47
C TYR A 58 -12.16 7.95 7.15
N SER A 59 -10.94 8.22 6.69
CA SER A 59 -10.49 9.56 6.31
C SER A 59 -11.32 10.09 5.12
N ASP A 60 -11.59 9.24 4.13
CA ASP A 60 -12.43 9.58 2.99
C ASP A 60 -13.86 9.89 3.40
N LEU A 61 -14.43 9.13 4.33
CA LEU A 61 -15.75 9.43 4.86
C LEU A 61 -15.78 10.82 5.54
N ALA A 62 -14.72 11.17 6.28
CA ALA A 62 -14.60 12.49 6.88
C ALA A 62 -14.51 13.61 5.83
N ILE A 63 -13.72 13.43 4.76
CA ILE A 63 -13.65 14.40 3.64
C ILE A 63 -15.01 14.52 2.94
N TYR A 64 -15.68 13.39 2.68
CA TYR A 64 -17.02 13.37 2.07
C TYR A 64 -18.02 14.20 2.89
N LEU A 65 -18.03 14.04 4.21
CA LEU A 65 -18.91 14.81 5.11
C LEU A 65 -18.56 16.30 5.09
N GLN A 66 -17.28 16.67 5.00
CA GLN A 66 -16.87 18.07 4.86
C GLN A 66 -17.40 18.70 3.57
N ILE A 67 -17.35 17.96 2.44
CA ILE A 67 -17.91 18.41 1.16
C ILE A 67 -19.42 18.61 1.29
N GLN A 68 -20.13 17.65 1.90
CA GLN A 68 -21.59 17.71 2.09
C GLN A 68 -22.03 18.89 2.97
N ALA A 69 -21.32 19.11 4.08
CA ALA A 69 -21.58 20.24 4.97
C ALA A 69 -21.44 21.58 4.24
N LYS A 70 -20.41 21.73 3.39
CA LYS A 70 -20.20 22.94 2.61
C LYS A 70 -21.23 23.12 1.49
N GLY A 71 -21.57 22.05 0.77
CA GLY A 71 -22.58 22.09 -0.29
C GLY A 71 -23.96 22.52 0.21
N SER A 72 -24.30 22.18 1.46
CA SER A 72 -25.56 22.56 2.10
C SER A 72 -25.61 24.05 2.50
N ALA A 73 -24.44 24.68 2.67
CA ALA A 73 -24.32 26.10 3.04
C ALA A 73 -24.19 27.05 1.84
N ALA A 74 -24.19 26.53 0.60
CA ALA A 74 -23.86 27.27 -0.61
C ALA A 74 -25.10 27.63 -1.47
N GLY A 75 -25.02 28.73 -2.24
CA GLY A 75 -26.07 29.13 -3.18
C GLY A 75 -26.32 28.16 -4.35
N LYS A 76 -27.36 28.40 -5.16
CA LYS A 76 -27.83 27.45 -6.20
C LYS A 76 -26.77 27.01 -7.22
N ILE A 77 -25.84 27.88 -7.63
CA ILE A 77 -24.80 27.56 -8.65
C ILE A 77 -23.66 26.74 -8.02
N THR A 78 -23.25 27.09 -6.81
CA THR A 78 -22.23 26.36 -6.04
C THR A 78 -22.74 25.01 -5.54
N SER A 79 -24.05 24.85 -5.38
CA SER A 79 -24.70 23.57 -5.03
C SER A 79 -24.53 22.49 -6.11
N THR A 80 -24.69 22.83 -7.40
CA THR A 80 -24.53 21.86 -8.51
C THR A 80 -23.08 21.38 -8.64
N TYR A 81 -22.12 22.30 -8.60
CA TYR A 81 -20.70 21.97 -8.64
C TYR A 81 -20.27 21.12 -7.44
N SER A 82 -20.74 21.48 -6.24
CA SER A 82 -20.50 20.70 -5.02
C SER A 82 -21.10 19.30 -5.11
N THR A 83 -22.26 19.13 -5.75
CA THR A 83 -22.91 17.83 -5.94
C THR A 83 -22.10 16.93 -6.87
N VAL A 84 -21.58 17.47 -7.98
CA VAL A 84 -20.72 16.71 -8.91
C VAL A 84 -19.42 16.28 -8.23
N ILE A 85 -18.73 17.19 -7.55
CA ILE A 85 -17.51 16.86 -6.79
C ILE A 85 -17.79 15.80 -5.75
N LYS A 86 -18.89 15.94 -4.99
CA LYS A 86 -19.28 14.97 -3.96
C LYS A 86 -19.48 13.57 -4.57
N PHE A 87 -20.16 13.49 -5.71
CA PHE A 87 -20.40 12.22 -6.39
C PHE A 87 -19.10 11.60 -6.90
N VAL A 88 -18.27 12.38 -7.60
CA VAL A 88 -16.99 11.91 -8.12
C VAL A 88 -16.06 11.45 -6.98
N PHE A 89 -16.01 12.20 -5.87
CA PHE A 89 -15.24 11.82 -4.69
C PHE A 89 -15.80 10.58 -4.01
N TYR A 90 -17.12 10.40 -3.93
CA TYR A 90 -17.70 9.19 -3.37
C TYR A 90 -17.28 7.93 -4.14
N PHE A 91 -17.27 8.00 -5.48
CA PHE A 91 -16.83 6.88 -6.31
C PHE A 91 -15.32 6.66 -6.25
N ALA A 92 -14.51 7.71 -6.37
CA ALA A 92 -13.05 7.59 -6.39
C ALA A 92 -12.44 7.31 -5.01
N GLY A 93 -13.01 7.88 -3.95
CA GLY A 93 -12.59 7.70 -2.57
C GLY A 93 -13.25 6.48 -1.94
N VAL A 94 -14.51 6.61 -1.52
CA VAL A 94 -15.20 5.56 -0.72
C VAL A 94 -15.36 4.24 -1.48
N VAL A 95 -15.97 4.27 -2.66
CA VAL A 95 -16.19 3.03 -3.46
C VAL A 95 -14.86 2.48 -3.97
N GLY A 96 -13.94 3.37 -4.37
CA GLY A 96 -12.58 3.03 -4.78
C GLY A 96 -11.83 2.29 -3.68
N ASP A 97 -11.81 2.81 -2.45
CA ASP A 97 -11.12 2.21 -1.31
C ASP A 97 -11.77 0.89 -0.87
N ILE A 98 -13.10 0.76 -0.94
CA ILE A 98 -13.79 -0.53 -0.74
C ILE A 98 -13.33 -1.55 -1.79
N PHE A 99 -13.26 -1.14 -3.05
CA PHE A 99 -12.82 -2.01 -4.14
C PHE A 99 -11.35 -2.43 -3.96
N VAL A 100 -10.48 -1.51 -3.55
CA VAL A 100 -9.07 -1.78 -3.21
C VAL A 100 -8.98 -2.77 -2.06
N PHE A 101 -9.77 -2.56 -0.99
CA PHE A 101 -9.83 -3.45 0.15
C PHE A 101 -10.28 -4.87 -0.24
N ALA A 102 -11.35 -4.99 -1.03
CA ALA A 102 -11.82 -6.27 -1.55
C ALA A 102 -10.76 -6.96 -2.43
N SER A 103 -10.06 -6.19 -3.28
CA SER A 103 -9.00 -6.71 -4.15
C SER A 103 -7.80 -7.24 -3.34
N LEU A 104 -7.47 -6.58 -2.22
CA LEU A 104 -6.45 -7.04 -1.27
C LEU A 104 -6.89 -8.32 -0.54
N LEU A 105 -8.16 -8.44 -0.15
CA LEU A 105 -8.69 -9.65 0.48
C LEU A 105 -8.66 -10.85 -0.48
N LEU A 106 -8.95 -10.62 -1.75
CA LEU A 106 -8.96 -11.64 -2.80
C LEU A 106 -7.57 -11.87 -3.43
N ASN A 107 -6.55 -11.13 -3.00
CA ASN A 107 -5.17 -11.22 -3.49
C ASN A 107 -5.04 -11.08 -5.03
N ILE A 108 -5.83 -10.19 -5.64
CA ILE A 108 -5.90 -10.03 -7.10
C ILE A 108 -4.84 -9.04 -7.59
N LYS A 109 -3.65 -9.57 -7.90
CA LYS A 109 -2.47 -8.77 -8.32
C LYS A 109 -2.69 -7.94 -9.58
N THR A 110 -3.48 -8.44 -10.54
CA THR A 110 -3.78 -7.75 -11.82
C THR A 110 -4.42 -6.37 -11.63
N VAL A 111 -5.04 -6.14 -10.48
CA VAL A 111 -5.75 -4.91 -10.16
C VAL A 111 -4.80 -3.80 -9.71
N PHE A 112 -3.52 -4.08 -9.41
CA PHE A 112 -2.59 -3.08 -8.88
C PHE A 112 -2.49 -1.80 -9.72
N LYS A 113 -2.41 -1.90 -11.05
CA LYS A 113 -2.40 -0.72 -11.94
C LYS A 113 -3.66 0.13 -11.76
N PHE A 114 -4.81 -0.51 -11.59
CA PHE A 114 -6.08 0.16 -11.38
C PHE A 114 -6.16 0.79 -9.98
N ILE A 115 -5.59 0.14 -8.95
CA ILE A 115 -5.43 0.73 -7.60
C ILE A 115 -4.66 2.04 -7.70
N VAL A 116 -3.50 2.04 -8.38
CA VAL A 116 -2.69 3.26 -8.56
C VAL A 116 -3.49 4.36 -9.26
N VAL A 117 -4.22 4.04 -10.34
CA VAL A 117 -5.04 5.01 -11.06
C VAL A 117 -6.12 5.61 -10.15
N ILE A 118 -6.85 4.80 -9.38
CA ILE A 118 -7.85 5.27 -8.42
C ILE A 118 -7.22 6.23 -7.42
N LYS A 119 -6.08 5.86 -6.83
CA LYS A 119 -5.39 6.66 -5.83
C LYS A 119 -4.92 8.01 -6.39
N VAL A 120 -4.37 8.02 -7.60
CA VAL A 120 -3.96 9.27 -8.27
C VAL A 120 -5.17 10.16 -8.58
N VAL A 121 -6.25 9.59 -9.13
CA VAL A 121 -7.49 10.35 -9.41
C VAL A 121 -8.06 10.94 -8.13
N LYS A 122 -8.12 10.15 -7.05
CA LYS A 122 -8.54 10.58 -5.72
C LYS A 122 -7.69 11.74 -5.21
N MET A 123 -6.35 11.64 -5.25
CA MET A 123 -5.45 12.71 -4.82
C MET A 123 -5.72 14.01 -5.58
N VAL A 124 -5.90 13.95 -6.90
CA VAL A 124 -6.23 15.14 -7.70
C VAL A 124 -7.55 15.77 -7.24
N ILE A 125 -8.58 14.96 -6.99
CA ILE A 125 -9.88 15.44 -6.51
C ILE A 125 -9.74 16.08 -5.12
N VAL A 126 -9.00 15.46 -4.20
CA VAL A 126 -8.75 16.01 -2.85
C VAL A 126 -8.06 17.37 -2.94
N LEU A 127 -7.05 17.51 -3.80
CA LEU A 127 -6.38 18.80 -4.02
C LEU A 127 -7.35 19.85 -4.58
N LEU A 128 -8.18 19.51 -5.57
CA LEU A 128 -9.20 20.41 -6.12
C LEU A 128 -10.22 20.85 -5.06
N ILE A 129 -10.63 19.94 -4.17
CA ILE A 129 -11.51 20.24 -3.05
C ILE A 129 -10.84 21.23 -2.10
N MET A 130 -9.58 21.00 -1.73
CA MET A 130 -8.84 21.90 -0.84
C MET A 130 -8.75 23.32 -1.40
N PHE A 131 -8.43 23.48 -2.68
CA PHE A 131 -8.44 24.80 -3.34
C PHE A 131 -9.83 25.43 -3.37
N SER A 132 -10.87 24.62 -3.56
CA SER A 132 -12.26 25.10 -3.54
C SER A 132 -12.70 25.54 -2.14
N ILE A 133 -12.18 24.92 -1.06
CA ILE A 133 -12.46 25.24 0.35
C ILE A 133 -11.74 26.50 0.84
N SER A 134 -10.69 26.96 0.15
CA SER A 134 -9.90 28.18 0.42
C SER A 134 -10.69 29.49 0.55
N SER A 135 -11.98 29.50 0.21
CA SER A 135 -12.88 30.64 0.35
C SER A 135 -13.43 30.87 1.77
N ILE A 136 -13.11 30.01 2.75
CA ILE A 136 -13.58 30.10 4.15
C ILE A 136 -12.54 30.78 5.04
N ALA A 137 -12.98 31.39 6.15
CA ALA A 137 -12.13 31.93 7.21
C ALA A 137 -10.91 31.02 7.51
N ILE A 138 -9.74 31.66 7.65
CA ILE A 138 -8.43 31.00 7.70
C ILE A 138 -8.32 29.90 8.77
N VAL A 139 -9.11 30.03 9.84
CA VAL A 139 -9.18 29.11 10.99
C VAL A 139 -9.70 27.72 10.59
N SER A 140 -10.56 27.63 9.57
CA SER A 140 -11.09 26.35 9.08
C SER A 140 -10.34 25.84 7.84
N LEU A 141 -9.61 26.73 7.15
CA LEU A 141 -8.86 26.38 5.94
C LEU A 141 -7.60 25.57 6.26
N LEU A 142 -6.79 26.04 7.20
CA LEU A 142 -5.50 25.41 7.52
C LEU A 142 -5.65 23.94 7.98
N PRO A 143 -6.59 23.59 8.89
CA PRO A 143 -6.80 22.20 9.30
C PRO A 143 -7.30 21.32 8.14
N ALA A 144 -8.19 21.83 7.29
CA ALA A 144 -8.70 21.09 6.14
C ALA A 144 -7.59 20.82 5.10
N MET A 145 -6.68 21.78 4.89
CA MET A 145 -5.52 21.59 4.03
C MET A 145 -4.54 20.56 4.62
N ILE A 146 -4.22 20.67 5.90
CA ILE A 146 -3.32 19.69 6.55
C ILE A 146 -3.93 18.28 6.46
N PHE A 147 -5.24 18.16 6.74
CA PHE A 147 -5.94 16.89 6.67
C PHE A 147 -5.95 16.29 5.26
N GLY A 148 -6.24 17.09 4.22
CA GLY A 148 -6.21 16.64 2.83
C GLY A 148 -4.82 16.22 2.36
N LEU A 149 -3.77 16.98 2.73
CA LEU A 149 -2.38 16.60 2.44
C LEU A 149 -1.96 15.30 3.13
N LEU A 150 -2.35 15.13 4.40
CA LEU A 150 -2.11 13.89 5.13
C LEU A 150 -2.82 12.72 4.45
N SER A 151 -4.08 12.89 4.02
CA SER A 151 -4.81 11.85 3.28
C SER A 151 -4.06 11.43 2.02
N CYS A 152 -3.62 12.40 1.20
CA CYS A 152 -2.82 12.14 0.00
C CYS A 152 -1.49 11.44 0.33
N PHE A 153 -0.83 11.81 1.43
CA PHE A 153 0.40 11.16 1.87
C PHE A 153 0.17 9.70 2.28
N PHE A 154 -0.92 9.43 2.99
CA PHE A 154 -1.31 8.06 3.34
C PHE A 154 -1.70 7.22 2.11
N ASP A 155 -2.29 7.82 1.08
CA ASP A 155 -2.54 7.12 -0.19
C ASP A 155 -1.23 6.69 -0.87
N ILE A 156 -0.18 7.54 -0.86
CA ILE A 156 1.15 7.17 -1.37
C ILE A 156 1.76 6.02 -0.57
N ILE A 157 1.70 6.11 0.77
CA ILE A 157 2.19 5.05 1.66
C ILE A 157 1.45 3.73 1.39
N HIS A 158 0.14 3.80 1.17
CA HIS A 158 -0.70 2.63 0.87
C HIS A 158 -0.31 1.97 -0.43
N VAL A 159 -0.11 2.75 -1.50
CA VAL A 159 0.38 2.23 -2.79
C VAL A 159 1.75 1.57 -2.62
N TYR A 160 2.66 2.20 -1.87
CA TYR A 160 4.00 1.67 -1.62
C TYR A 160 3.95 0.31 -0.90
N TYR A 161 3.22 0.20 0.21
CA TYR A 161 3.13 -1.07 0.93
C TYR A 161 2.39 -2.14 0.14
N THR A 162 1.37 -1.76 -0.65
CA THR A 162 0.66 -2.70 -1.54
C THR A 162 1.61 -3.24 -2.62
N ALA A 163 2.45 -2.39 -3.20
CA ALA A 163 3.46 -2.81 -4.18
C ALA A 163 4.45 -3.80 -3.54
N LEU A 164 4.96 -3.46 -2.36
CA LEU A 164 5.89 -4.30 -1.61
C LEU A 164 5.27 -5.66 -1.25
N PHE A 165 3.99 -5.68 -0.87
CA PHE A 165 3.27 -6.91 -0.57
C PHE A 165 3.14 -7.80 -1.80
N PHE A 166 2.76 -7.24 -2.96
CA PHE A 166 2.68 -8.03 -4.18
C PHE A 166 4.04 -8.54 -4.65
N GLU A 167 5.10 -7.76 -4.52
CA GLU A 167 6.46 -8.20 -4.83
C GLU A 167 6.91 -9.34 -3.90
N ARG A 168 6.65 -9.24 -2.60
CA ARG A 168 7.00 -10.30 -1.63
C ARG A 168 6.15 -11.55 -1.82
N ALA A 169 4.86 -11.42 -2.10
CA ALA A 169 3.99 -12.54 -2.41
C ALA A 169 4.31 -13.24 -3.77
N GLU A 170 5.28 -12.73 -4.54
CA GLU A 170 5.84 -13.40 -5.73
C GLU A 170 7.23 -14.00 -5.48
N SER A 171 7.88 -13.67 -4.36
CA SER A 171 9.21 -14.16 -4.04
C SER A 171 9.11 -15.48 -3.27
N GLU A 172 9.96 -16.44 -3.64
CA GLU A 172 10.10 -17.73 -2.92
C GLU A 172 10.67 -17.57 -1.50
N ASP A 173 11.21 -16.39 -1.18
CA ASP A 173 11.80 -16.09 0.13
C ASP A 173 10.76 -15.62 1.16
N TYR A 174 9.51 -15.38 0.75
CA TYR A 174 8.44 -14.84 1.60
C TYR A 174 7.18 -15.70 1.50
N ASP A 175 6.40 -15.74 2.58
CA ASP A 175 5.11 -16.43 2.61
C ASP A 175 4.01 -15.63 1.89
N GLN A 176 2.83 -16.23 1.77
CA GLN A 176 1.65 -15.62 1.13
C GLN A 176 1.15 -14.31 1.80
N TYR A 177 1.67 -13.97 2.99
CA TYR A 177 1.35 -12.77 3.75
C TYR A 177 2.48 -11.72 3.71
N GLY A 178 3.55 -12.00 2.97
CA GLY A 178 4.70 -11.10 2.81
C GLY A 178 5.69 -11.15 3.98
N THR A 179 5.65 -12.18 4.82
CA THR A 179 6.58 -12.43 5.92
C THR A 179 7.74 -13.30 5.43
N PRO A 180 9.01 -12.98 5.76
CA PRO A 180 10.15 -13.78 5.32
C PRO A 180 10.06 -15.21 5.85
N ILE A 181 10.17 -16.20 4.97
CA ILE A 181 10.27 -17.60 5.35
C ILE A 181 11.66 -17.76 5.96
N LYS A 182 11.74 -17.88 7.29
CA LYS A 182 12.98 -18.31 7.93
C LYS A 182 13.31 -19.70 7.38
N LYS A 183 14.27 -19.78 6.45
CA LYS A 183 15.00 -21.01 6.16
C LYS A 183 15.83 -21.30 7.41
N ASP A 184 15.20 -21.87 8.43
CA ASP A 184 15.93 -22.54 9.48
C ASP A 184 16.73 -23.62 8.77
N VAL A 185 18.03 -23.38 8.61
CA VAL A 185 19.00 -24.40 8.25
C VAL A 185 18.89 -25.43 9.35
N ILE A 186 18.10 -26.48 9.11
CA ILE A 186 18.19 -27.73 9.85
C ILE A 186 19.57 -28.28 9.46
N GLU A 187 20.62 -27.78 10.10
CA GLU A 187 21.88 -28.51 10.22
C GLU A 187 21.52 -29.78 10.96
N ILE A 188 21.38 -30.86 10.19
CA ILE A 188 21.22 -32.22 10.67
C ILE A 188 22.48 -32.55 11.49
N LYS A 189 22.45 -32.23 12.79
CA LYS A 189 23.36 -32.78 13.79
C LYS A 189 22.92 -34.21 14.13
N GLU A 190 22.96 -35.10 13.15
CA GLU A 190 22.59 -36.51 13.31
C GLU A 190 23.80 -37.44 13.14
N ASN A 191 25.00 -36.99 13.55
CA ASN A 191 26.21 -37.82 13.48
C ASN A 191 27.11 -37.77 14.73
N GLN A 192 26.60 -37.35 15.88
CA GLN A 192 27.37 -37.40 17.15
C GLN A 192 26.79 -38.30 18.25
N GLN A 193 25.67 -38.98 18.03
CA GLN A 193 25.10 -39.89 19.05
C GLN A 193 25.36 -41.39 18.81
N GLN A 194 26.04 -41.80 17.73
CA GLN A 194 26.23 -43.23 17.43
C GLN A 194 27.55 -43.88 17.90
N ASN A 195 28.45 -43.16 18.58
CA ASN A 195 29.74 -43.73 19.04
C ASN A 195 29.91 -43.85 20.56
N GLN A 196 28.83 -43.83 21.34
CA GLN A 196 28.89 -44.13 22.77
C GLN A 196 27.83 -45.15 23.17
N GLN A 197 27.92 -46.35 22.60
CA GLN A 197 27.33 -47.54 23.22
C GLN A 197 28.06 -48.77 22.70
N GLU A 198 29.06 -49.22 23.45
CA GLU A 198 29.20 -50.65 23.75
C GLU A 198 30.07 -50.86 25.00
N PRO A 199 29.57 -51.60 26.02
CA PRO A 199 30.33 -51.99 27.20
C PRO A 199 30.88 -53.43 27.06
N PRO A 200 31.94 -53.75 27.80
CA PRO A 200 32.04 -55.08 28.43
C PRO A 200 32.25 -54.89 29.95
N THR A 201 31.42 -55.40 30.88
CA THR A 201 31.16 -56.82 31.22
C THR A 201 32.50 -57.58 31.29
N GLN A 202 33.02 -58.15 32.38
CA GLN A 202 32.51 -58.72 33.62
C GLN A 202 33.73 -59.08 34.52
N LYS A 203 33.51 -59.23 35.84
CA LYS A 203 34.09 -60.23 36.80
C LYS A 203 35.62 -60.42 36.80
N VAL A 204 36.34 -60.35 37.92
CA VAL A 204 36.20 -61.01 39.23
C VAL A 204 36.89 -60.14 40.29
#